data_AF-A0AAN7E156-F1
#
_entry.id   AF-A0AAN7E156-F1
#
_cell.length_a   1.000
_cell.length_b   1.000
_cell.length_c   1.000
_cell.angle_alpha   90.00
_cell.angle_beta   90.00
_cell.angle_gamma   90.00
#
_symmetry.space_group_name_H-M   'P 1'
#
loop_
_entity.id
_entity.type
_entity.pdbx_description
1 polymer ?
#
loop_
_entity_poly.entity_id
_entity_poly.type
_entity_poly.pdbx_seq_one_letter_code
_entity_poly.pdbx_strand_id
1 'polypeptide(L)'
;MMISQTNDMAATPAVDDPKQNLNHVINSIQKTLGLLHQLYLTVSSFNAASQLPLLHRLNSLVTELDNMVKLAEKCNIQIPMEVLNLIDDGKNPDEFTRDVINSCIAKNQITKGKTDAFKGLRKHLMEELEQTFPDEVESYREIRAASAAESKRLAQAQSMLPNGDMKVKSEL
;
A
#
# COMPACT_ATOMS: atom_id res chain seq x y z
N MET A 1 0.08 60.12 0.55
CA MET A 1 0.81 58.93 0.05
C MET A 1 0.14 57.71 0.64
N MET A 2 -0.44 56.88 -0.23
CA MET A 2 -1.19 55.68 0.16
C MET A 2 -0.22 54.54 0.51
N ILE A 3 -0.45 53.88 1.64
CA ILE A 3 0.28 52.68 2.03
C ILE A 3 -0.52 51.49 1.49
N SER A 4 -0.09 50.95 0.35
CA SER A 4 -0.63 49.71 -0.21
C SER A 4 -0.14 48.53 0.61
N GLN A 5 -1.06 47.83 1.27
CA GLN A 5 -0.84 46.50 1.81
C GLN A 5 -0.69 45.51 0.66
N THR A 6 0.52 44.99 0.44
CA THR A 6 0.74 43.79 -0.36
C THR A 6 0.52 42.58 0.53
N ASN A 7 -0.67 42.00 0.38
CA ASN A 7 -1.07 40.73 0.96
C ASN A 7 -0.19 39.62 0.35
N ASP A 8 0.84 39.19 1.09
CA ASP A 8 1.60 37.97 0.79
C ASP A 8 0.69 36.76 1.00
N MET A 9 -0.08 36.43 -0.03
CA MET A 9 -0.72 35.13 -0.16
C MET A 9 0.38 34.15 -0.54
N ALA A 10 1.04 33.58 0.48
CA ALA A 10 1.89 32.43 0.32
C ALA A 10 1.07 31.32 -0.36
N ALA A 11 1.28 31.16 -1.66
CA ALA A 11 0.78 30.04 -2.42
C ALA A 11 1.38 28.78 -1.78
N THR A 12 0.56 28.06 -1.04
CA THR A 12 0.82 26.66 -0.71
C THR A 12 1.15 25.95 -2.02
N PRO A 13 2.28 25.20 -2.11
CA PRO A 13 2.53 24.41 -3.30
C PRO A 13 1.36 23.44 -3.42
N ALA A 14 0.66 23.47 -4.55
CA ALA A 14 -0.39 22.52 -4.85
C ALA A 14 0.22 21.12 -4.71
N VAL A 15 -0.11 20.44 -3.61
CA VAL A 15 0.20 19.03 -3.44
C VAL A 15 -0.67 18.35 -4.47
N ASP A 16 -0.11 18.08 -5.66
CA ASP A 16 -0.78 17.33 -6.72
C ASP A 16 -1.38 16.07 -6.09
N ASP A 17 -2.70 15.94 -6.12
CA ASP A 17 -3.39 14.80 -5.53
C ASP A 17 -2.95 13.54 -6.31
N PRO A 18 -2.32 12.55 -5.66
CA PRO A 18 -1.85 11.34 -6.34
C PRO A 18 -2.98 10.61 -7.08
N LYS A 19 -4.23 10.76 -6.61
CA LYS A 19 -5.40 10.22 -7.30
C LYS A 19 -5.70 10.98 -8.60
N GLN A 20 -5.52 12.30 -8.64
CA GLN A 20 -5.70 13.07 -9.87
C GLN A 20 -4.61 12.74 -10.89
N ASN A 21 -3.35 12.62 -10.47
CA ASN A 21 -2.24 12.20 -11.34
C ASN A 21 -2.54 10.84 -12.00
N LEU A 22 -3.03 9.88 -11.21
CA LEU A 22 -3.43 8.58 -11.74
C LEU A 22 -4.57 8.67 -12.77
N ASN A 23 -5.59 9.50 -12.51
CA ASN A 23 -6.68 9.72 -13.46
C ASN A 23 -6.18 10.35 -14.76
N HIS A 24 -5.21 11.27 -14.70
CA HIS A 24 -4.59 11.84 -15.90
C HIS A 24 -3.87 10.79 -16.74
N VAL A 25 -3.11 9.89 -16.10
CA VAL A 25 -2.47 8.75 -16.80
C VAL A 25 -3.52 7.82 -17.43
N ILE A 26 -4.57 7.46 -16.70
CA ILE A 26 -5.67 6.61 -17.21
C ILE A 26 -6.31 7.24 -18.46
N ASN A 27 -6.62 8.53 -18.41
CA ASN A 27 -7.22 9.25 -19.53
C ASN A 27 -6.27 9.30 -20.75
N SER A 28 -4.97 9.49 -20.53
CA SER A 28 -3.96 9.46 -21.60
C SER A 28 -3.82 8.07 -22.24
N ILE A 29 -3.88 7.00 -21.44
CA ILE A 29 -3.90 5.61 -21.95
C ILE A 29 -5.13 5.37 -22.83
N GLN A 30 -6.32 5.78 -22.37
CA GLN A 30 -7.56 5.64 -23.15
C GLN A 30 -7.50 6.43 -24.46
N LYS A 31 -6.97 7.66 -24.42
CA LYS A 31 -6.77 8.49 -25.61
C LYS A 31 -5.80 7.83 -26.60
N THR A 32 -4.69 7.28 -26.10
CA THR A 32 -3.70 6.54 -26.90
C THR A 32 -4.33 5.34 -27.60
N LEU A 33 -5.14 4.55 -26.88
CA LEU A 33 -5.87 3.42 -27.45
C LEU A 33 -6.86 3.88 -28.55
N GLY A 34 -7.56 5.00 -28.32
CA GLY A 34 -8.44 5.60 -29.32
C GLY A 34 -7.70 6.04 -30.59
N LEU A 35 -6.55 6.70 -30.44
CA LEU A 35 -5.71 7.10 -31.57
C LEU A 35 -5.18 5.90 -32.35
N LEU A 36 -4.75 4.83 -31.65
CA LEU A 36 -4.29 3.60 -32.26
C LEU A 36 -5.40 2.92 -33.08
N HIS A 37 -6.61 2.84 -32.52
CA HIS A 37 -7.76 2.28 -33.24
C HIS A 37 -8.12 3.11 -34.48
N GLN A 38 -8.14 4.43 -34.36
CA GLN A 38 -8.42 5.31 -35.51
C GLN A 38 -7.33 5.21 -36.60
N LEU A 39 -6.07 5.04 -36.19
CA LEU A 39 -4.97 4.79 -37.10
C LEU A 39 -5.18 3.46 -37.84
N TYR A 40 -5.52 2.39 -37.12
CA TYR A 40 -5.86 1.09 -37.70
C TYR A 40 -6.97 1.20 -38.75
N LEU A 41 -8.08 1.88 -38.45
CA LEU A 41 -9.19 2.04 -39.40
C LEU A 41 -8.74 2.79 -40.67
N THR A 42 -7.92 3.83 -40.51
CA THR A 42 -7.40 4.63 -41.64
C THR A 42 -6.48 3.78 -42.53
N VAL A 43 -5.62 2.96 -41.93
CA VAL A 43 -4.71 2.06 -42.67
C VAL A 43 -5.48 0.92 -43.33
N SER A 44 -6.46 0.32 -42.64
CA SER A 44 -7.26 -0.79 -43.15
C SER A 44 -8.14 -0.41 -44.36
N SER A 45 -8.46 0.87 -44.53
CA SER A 45 -9.31 1.39 -45.62
C SER A 45 -8.60 2.48 -46.42
N PHE A 46 -7.28 2.34 -46.56
CA PHE A 46 -6.44 3.37 -47.14
C PHE A 46 -6.80 3.70 -48.60
N ASN A 47 -6.85 4.99 -48.90
CA ASN A 47 -7.00 5.54 -50.24
C ASN A 47 -6.24 6.88 -50.37
N ALA A 48 -6.14 7.42 -51.58
CA ALA A 48 -5.37 8.65 -51.85
C ALA A 48 -5.82 9.86 -51.00
N ALA A 49 -7.11 9.98 -50.68
CA ALA A 49 -7.62 11.07 -49.84
C ALA A 49 -7.25 10.90 -48.35
N SER A 50 -6.91 9.69 -47.91
CA SER A 50 -6.54 9.39 -46.53
C SER A 50 -5.07 9.63 -46.19
N GLN A 51 -4.22 9.99 -47.17
CA GLN A 51 -2.78 10.18 -46.99
C GLN A 51 -2.43 11.27 -45.95
N LEU A 52 -3.06 12.45 -46.05
CA LEU A 52 -2.81 13.53 -45.10
C LEU A 52 -3.38 13.24 -43.69
N PRO A 53 -4.63 12.73 -43.54
CA PRO A 53 -5.15 12.26 -42.26
C PRO A 53 -4.27 11.19 -41.59
N LEU A 54 -3.70 10.26 -42.36
CA LEU A 54 -2.80 9.23 -41.83
C LEU A 54 -1.56 9.84 -41.15
N LEU A 55 -0.89 10.78 -41.82
CA LEU A 55 0.28 11.48 -41.26
C LEU A 55 -0.08 12.26 -39.99
N HIS A 56 -1.22 12.96 -40.00
CA HIS A 56 -1.70 13.69 -38.82
C HIS A 56 -1.97 12.76 -37.63
N ARG A 57 -2.61 11.60 -37.88
CA ARG A 57 -2.89 10.59 -36.84
C ARG A 57 -1.61 9.97 -36.28
N LEU A 58 -0.62 9.69 -37.11
CA LEU A 58 0.68 9.17 -36.68
C LEU A 58 1.38 10.18 -35.76
N ASN A 59 1.47 11.44 -36.17
CA ASN A 59 2.08 12.49 -35.35
C ASN A 59 1.31 12.71 -34.03
N SER A 60 -0.02 12.62 -34.07
CA SER A 60 -0.87 12.70 -32.86
C SER A 60 -0.56 11.56 -31.89
N LEU A 61 -0.38 10.32 -32.38
CA LEU A 61 -0.02 9.17 -31.56
C LEU A 61 1.36 9.36 -30.92
N VAL A 62 2.37 9.79 -31.68
CA VAL A 62 3.72 10.04 -31.15
C VAL A 62 3.69 11.11 -30.06
N THR A 63 2.93 12.20 -30.27
CA THR A 63 2.80 13.29 -29.30
C THR A 63 2.10 12.81 -28.02
N GLU A 64 1.06 11.97 -28.16
CA GLU A 64 0.36 11.43 -27.00
C GLU A 64 1.20 10.44 -26.21
N LEU A 65 2.01 9.60 -26.87
CA LEU A 65 2.96 8.70 -26.20
C LEU A 65 3.99 9.47 -25.37
N ASP A 66 4.54 10.58 -25.90
CA ASP A 66 5.44 11.46 -25.16
C ASP A 66 4.75 12.11 -23.95
N ASN A 67 3.50 12.56 -24.11
CA ASN A 67 2.71 13.08 -23.00
C ASN A 67 2.44 12.01 -21.93
N MET A 68 2.14 10.78 -22.33
CA MET A 68 1.88 9.66 -21.42
C MET A 68 3.10 9.36 -20.54
N VAL A 69 4.31 9.38 -21.10
CA VAL A 69 5.56 9.19 -20.35
C VAL A 69 5.74 10.30 -19.30
N LYS A 70 5.54 11.57 -19.68
CA LYS A 70 5.65 12.70 -18.75
C LYS A 70 4.62 12.66 -17.61
N LEU A 71 3.41 12.17 -17.90
CA LEU A 71 2.38 11.98 -16.87
C LEU A 71 2.72 10.81 -15.94
N ALA A 72 3.35 9.75 -16.45
CA ALA A 72 3.76 8.60 -15.66
C ALA A 72 4.84 8.94 -14.62
N GLU A 73 5.76 9.88 -14.92
CA GLU A 73 6.77 10.36 -13.96
C GLU A 73 6.16 10.95 -12.69
N LYS A 74 4.94 11.49 -12.76
CA LYS A 74 4.21 12.04 -11.61
C LYS A 74 3.49 10.99 -10.77
N CYS A 75 3.48 9.73 -11.20
CA CYS A 75 2.81 8.63 -10.52
C CYS A 75 3.82 7.71 -9.82
N ASN A 76 4.11 8.00 -8.55
CA ASN A 76 5.04 7.21 -7.76
C ASN A 76 4.33 6.04 -7.05
N ILE A 77 3.92 5.02 -7.81
CA ILE A 77 3.24 3.81 -7.30
C ILE A 77 4.18 2.62 -7.41
N GLN A 78 4.34 1.87 -6.31
CA GLN A 78 5.08 0.60 -6.32
C GLN A 78 4.13 -0.54 -6.68
N ILE A 79 4.52 -1.35 -7.66
CA ILE A 79 3.74 -2.49 -8.13
C ILE A 79 4.55 -3.77 -7.86
N PRO A 80 3.98 -4.76 -7.14
CA PRO A 80 4.63 -6.06 -6.95
C PRO A 80 4.87 -6.77 -8.28
N MET A 81 6.00 -7.46 -8.42
CA MET A 81 6.35 -8.18 -9.66
C MET A 81 5.36 -9.30 -9.99
N GLU A 82 4.74 -9.91 -8.97
CA GLU A 82 3.72 -10.93 -9.15
C GLU A 82 2.48 -10.39 -9.86
N VAL A 83 2.11 -9.14 -9.59
CA VAL A 83 1.00 -8.47 -10.28
C VAL A 83 1.34 -8.26 -11.76
N LEU A 84 2.59 -7.88 -12.07
CA LEU A 84 3.05 -7.72 -13.44
C LEU A 84 3.02 -9.06 -14.21
N ASN A 85 3.49 -10.14 -13.58
CA ASN A 85 3.46 -11.48 -14.18
C ASN A 85 2.02 -11.94 -14.49
N LEU A 86 1.04 -11.64 -13.62
CA LEU A 86 -0.36 -11.94 -13.89
C LEU A 86 -0.88 -11.20 -15.12
N ILE A 87 -0.48 -9.94 -15.32
CA ILE A 87 -0.86 -9.14 -16.49
C ILE A 87 -0.25 -9.73 -17.76
N ASP A 88 1.02 -10.11 -17.74
CA ASP A 88 1.73 -10.72 -18.88
C ASP A 88 1.10 -12.07 -19.27
N ASP A 89 0.64 -12.86 -18.30
CA ASP A 89 -0.09 -14.12 -18.50
C ASP A 89 -1.55 -13.91 -18.95
N GLY A 90 -2.03 -12.67 -19.02
CA GLY A 90 -3.43 -12.35 -19.36
C GLY A 90 -4.45 -12.74 -18.27
N LYS A 91 -4.00 -12.90 -17.02
CA LYS A 91 -4.84 -13.17 -15.85
C LYS A 91 -5.29 -11.87 -15.18
N ASN A 92 -6.27 -11.98 -14.30
CA ASN A 92 -6.75 -10.82 -13.54
C ASN A 92 -5.76 -10.49 -12.39
N PRO A 93 -5.16 -9.29 -12.33
CA PRO A 93 -4.27 -8.89 -11.24
C PRO A 93 -4.92 -8.91 -9.85
N ASP A 94 -6.25 -8.81 -9.76
CA ASP A 94 -6.98 -8.90 -8.48
C ASP A 94 -6.84 -10.28 -7.80
N GLU A 95 -6.43 -11.30 -8.56
CA GLU A 95 -6.08 -12.62 -8.02
C GLU A 95 -4.95 -12.52 -6.99
N PHE A 96 -3.91 -11.73 -7.27
CA PHE A 96 -2.84 -11.49 -6.31
C PHE A 96 -3.37 -10.87 -5.02
N THR A 97 -4.19 -9.83 -5.14
CA THR A 97 -4.78 -9.14 -3.98
C THR A 97 -5.61 -10.11 -3.13
N ARG A 98 -6.44 -10.92 -3.79
CA ARG A 98 -7.26 -11.95 -3.13
C ARG A 98 -6.39 -12.98 -2.42
N ASP A 99 -5.33 -13.47 -3.06
CA ASP A 99 -4.46 -14.50 -2.49
C ASP A 99 -3.66 -13.98 -1.31
N VAL A 100 -3.18 -12.73 -1.36
CA VAL A 100 -2.52 -12.07 -0.23
C VAL A 100 -3.46 -11.92 0.96
N ILE A 101 -4.71 -11.47 0.72
CA ILE A 101 -5.72 -11.34 1.78
C ILE A 101 -6.01 -12.70 2.41
N ASN A 102 -6.27 -13.72 1.58
CA ASN A 102 -6.54 -15.08 2.06
C ASN A 102 -5.37 -15.68 2.84
N SER A 103 -4.15 -15.47 2.35
CA SER A 103 -2.91 -15.89 3.03
C SER A 103 -2.76 -15.19 4.39
N CYS A 104 -3.08 -13.90 4.47
CA CYS A 104 -3.08 -13.14 5.72
C CYS A 104 -4.09 -13.70 6.73
N ILE A 105 -5.33 -13.98 6.29
CA ILE A 105 -6.37 -14.58 7.13
C ILE A 105 -5.92 -15.95 7.66
N ALA A 106 -5.43 -16.82 6.78
CA ALA A 106 -4.94 -18.15 7.16
C ALA A 106 -3.78 -18.06 8.16
N LYS A 107 -2.79 -17.20 7.90
CA LYS A 107 -1.65 -16.99 8.81
C LYS A 107 -2.09 -16.43 10.15
N ASN A 108 -3.07 -15.51 10.18
CA ASN A 108 -3.61 -14.97 11.42
C ASN A 108 -4.29 -16.07 12.26
N GLN A 109 -5.15 -16.89 11.64
CA GLN A 109 -5.81 -18.01 12.31
C GLN A 109 -4.81 -19.03 12.84
N ILE A 110 -3.80 -19.41 12.04
CA ILE A 110 -2.74 -20.33 12.48
C ILE A 110 -1.96 -19.74 13.65
N THR A 111 -1.63 -18.44 13.60
CA THR A 111 -0.89 -17.77 14.67
C THR A 111 -1.71 -17.71 15.96
N LYS A 112 -3.01 -17.42 15.85
CA LYS A 112 -3.94 -17.48 16.98
C LYS A 112 -4.03 -18.88 17.56
N GLY A 113 -4.24 -19.90 16.72
CA GLY A 113 -4.30 -21.30 17.15
C GLY A 113 -3.03 -21.76 17.86
N LYS A 114 -1.84 -21.41 17.33
CA LYS A 114 -0.55 -21.67 18.00
C LYS A 114 -0.48 -20.97 19.37
N THR A 115 -0.87 -19.69 19.42
CA THR A 115 -0.86 -18.91 20.66
C THR A 115 -1.79 -19.53 21.71
N ASP A 116 -2.99 -19.94 21.32
CA ASP A 116 -3.97 -20.54 22.21
C ASP A 116 -3.53 -21.94 22.67
N ALA A 117 -2.89 -22.73 21.81
CA ALA A 117 -2.27 -24.01 22.18
C ALA A 117 -1.16 -23.82 23.22
N PHE A 118 -0.27 -22.83 23.04
CA PHE A 118 0.77 -22.51 24.02
C PHE A 118 0.18 -22.02 25.36
N LYS A 119 -0.88 -21.21 25.32
CA LYS A 119 -1.61 -20.81 26.53
C LYS A 119 -2.22 -22.02 27.24
N GLY A 120 -2.83 -22.93 26.49
CA GLY A 120 -3.41 -24.17 27.00
C GLY A 120 -2.37 -25.07 27.67
N LEU A 121 -1.24 -25.33 26.98
CA LEU A 121 -0.13 -26.11 27.53
C LEU A 121 0.41 -25.49 28.82
N ARG A 122 0.63 -24.17 28.81
CA ARG A 122 1.10 -23.44 30.00
C ARG A 122 0.12 -23.58 31.16
N LYS A 123 -1.19 -23.50 30.91
CA LYS A 123 -2.21 -23.63 31.94
C LYS A 123 -2.14 -25.02 32.59
N HIS A 124 -2.18 -26.09 31.79
CA HIS A 124 -2.12 -27.46 32.31
C HIS A 124 -0.82 -27.71 33.08
N LEU A 125 0.32 -27.23 32.57
CA LEU A 125 1.60 -27.40 33.26
C LEU A 125 1.61 -26.70 34.62
N MET A 126 1.03 -25.50 34.73
CA MET A 126 0.91 -24.78 36.00
C MET A 126 -0.03 -25.50 36.99
N GLU A 127 -1.13 -26.08 36.51
CA GLU A 127 -2.08 -26.83 37.34
C GLU A 127 -1.43 -28.08 37.95
N GLU A 128 -0.66 -28.85 37.18
CA GLU A 128 0.08 -30.03 37.66
C GLU A 128 1.21 -29.66 38.63
N LEU A 129 1.94 -28.57 38.33
CA LEU A 129 2.99 -28.05 39.21
C LEU A 129 2.40 -27.57 40.56
N GLU A 130 1.24 -26.93 40.56
CA GLU A 130 0.60 -26.42 41.78
C GLU A 130 0.16 -27.55 42.71
N GLN A 131 -0.25 -28.70 42.16
CA GLN A 131 -0.55 -29.90 42.95
C GLN A 131 0.70 -30.57 43.52
N THR A 132 1.82 -30.53 42.79
CA THR A 132 3.04 -31.28 43.17
C THR A 132 4.03 -30.45 44.00
N PHE A 133 4.11 -29.14 43.75
CA PHE A 133 5.13 -28.20 44.24
C PHE A 133 4.53 -26.78 44.47
N PRO A 134 3.68 -26.60 45.51
CA PRO A 134 2.93 -25.36 45.69
C PRO A 134 3.82 -24.14 46.02
N ASP A 135 4.87 -24.32 46.82
CA ASP A 135 5.75 -23.22 47.27
C ASP A 135 6.62 -22.68 46.12
N GLU A 136 7.07 -23.56 45.22
CA GLU A 136 7.83 -23.21 44.03
C GLU A 136 6.97 -22.49 42.98
N VAL A 137 5.69 -22.85 42.87
CA VAL A 137 4.75 -22.19 41.96
C VAL A 137 4.47 -20.74 42.39
N GLU A 138 4.34 -20.49 43.69
CA GLU A 138 4.17 -19.12 44.21
C GLU A 138 5.40 -18.26 43.88
N SER A 139 6.60 -18.79 44.14
CA SER A 139 7.86 -18.13 43.76
C SER A 139 7.94 -17.86 42.25
N TYR A 140 7.51 -18.79 41.41
CA TYR A 140 7.46 -18.59 39.96
C TYR A 140 6.46 -17.50 39.55
N ARG A 141 5.29 -17.43 40.19
CA ARG A 141 4.27 -16.39 39.91
C ARG A 141 4.80 -15.00 40.22
N GLU A 142 5.52 -14.83 41.34
CA GLU A 142 6.16 -13.58 41.71
C GLU A 142 7.22 -13.13 40.70
N ILE A 143 8.16 -14.03 40.35
CA ILE A 143 9.21 -13.75 39.35
C ILE A 143 8.57 -13.34 38.02
N ARG A 144 7.54 -14.06 37.58
CA ARG A 144 6.83 -13.78 36.34
C ARG A 144 6.15 -12.41 36.37
N ALA A 145 5.50 -12.05 37.46
CA ALA A 145 4.84 -10.75 37.61
C ALA A 145 5.87 -9.62 37.56
N ALA A 146 7.02 -9.78 38.23
CA ALA A 146 8.13 -8.84 38.19
C ALA A 146 8.68 -8.66 36.76
N SER A 147 9.00 -9.76 36.06
CA SER A 147 9.51 -9.71 34.68
C SER A 147 8.50 -9.10 33.69
N ALA A 148 7.20 -9.37 33.88
CA ALA A 148 6.14 -8.76 33.05
C ALA A 148 6.02 -7.25 33.28
N ALA A 149 6.12 -6.80 34.54
CA ALA A 149 6.11 -5.39 34.89
C ALA A 149 7.35 -4.66 34.35
N GLU A 150 8.52 -5.29 34.41
CA GLU A 150 9.77 -4.77 33.85
C GLU A 150 9.69 -4.64 32.32
N SER A 151 9.22 -5.69 31.63
CA SER A 151 9.03 -5.66 30.17
C SER A 151 8.05 -4.57 29.74
N LYS A 152 6.97 -4.38 30.51
CA LYS A 152 5.98 -3.31 30.26
C LYS A 152 6.58 -1.92 30.46
N ARG A 153 7.41 -1.72 31.48
CA ARG A 153 8.14 -0.46 31.72
C ARG A 153 9.14 -0.16 30.61
N LEU A 154 9.89 -1.15 30.15
CA LEU A 154 10.84 -0.99 29.04
C LEU A 154 10.13 -0.64 27.73
N ALA A 155 9.00 -1.30 27.43
CA ALA A 155 8.20 -0.97 26.26
C ALA A 155 7.60 0.46 26.32
N GLN A 156 7.18 0.90 27.51
CA GLN A 156 6.68 2.27 27.72
C GLN A 156 7.80 3.31 27.62
N ALA A 157 8.98 3.03 28.16
CA ALA A 157 10.14 3.90 28.06
C ALA A 157 10.67 4.03 26.62
N GLN A 158 10.64 2.95 25.84
CA GLN A 158 10.99 2.96 24.41
C GLN A 158 9.92 3.63 23.53
N SER A 159 8.67 3.71 23.99
CA SER A 159 7.58 4.38 23.28
C SER A 159 7.57 5.90 23.47
N MET A 160 8.36 6.46 24.41
CA MET A 160 8.47 7.90 24.62
C MET A 160 9.57 8.49 23.73
N LEU A 161 9.17 9.22 22.68
CA LEU A 161 10.08 10.09 21.93
C LEU A 161 10.34 11.39 22.74
N PRO A 162 11.48 12.08 22.52
CA PRO A 162 11.90 13.25 23.32
C PRO A 162 10.94 14.45 23.30
N ASN A 163 9.92 14.45 22.44
CA ASN A 163 8.99 15.56 22.23
C ASN A 163 7.58 15.35 22.81
N GLY A 164 7.34 14.31 23.62
CA GLY A 164 6.11 14.23 24.42
C GLY A 164 4.84 13.73 23.71
N ASP A 165 4.90 13.31 22.45
CA ASP A 165 3.76 12.67 21.77
C ASP A 165 3.74 11.14 21.92
N MET A 166 2.61 10.60 22.39
CA MET A 166 2.34 9.16 22.48
C MET A 166 2.06 8.58 21.09
N LYS A 167 2.87 7.62 20.64
CA LYS A 167 2.58 6.84 19.43
C LYS A 167 1.31 6.00 19.69
N VAL A 168 0.31 6.19 18.83
CA VAL A 168 -1.06 5.66 18.94
C VAL A 168 -1.06 4.16 19.27
N LYS A 169 -1.94 3.79 20.20
CA LYS A 169 -2.17 2.45 20.77
C LYS A 169 -2.14 1.33 19.72
N SER A 170 -1.39 0.28 20.01
CA SER A 170 -1.65 -1.05 19.45
C SER A 170 -2.89 -1.62 20.16
N GLU A 171 -4.01 -1.71 19.44
CA GLU A 171 -5.18 -2.47 19.86
C GLU A 171 -4.83 -3.97 19.92
N LEU A 172 -5.45 -4.67 20.88
CA LEU A 172 -5.26 -6.08 21.23
C LEU A 172 -5.72 -7.05 20.15
#